data_AF-A0A7H8T9X6-F1
#
_entry.id   AF-A0A7H8T9X6-F1
#
_cell.length_a   1.000
_cell.length_b   1.000
_cell.length_c   1.000
_cell.angle_alpha   90.00
_cell.angle_beta   90.00
_cell.angle_gamma   90.00
#
_symmetry.space_group_name_H-M   'P 1'
#
loop_
_entity.id
_entity.type
_entity.pdbx_description
1 polymer ?
#
loop_
_entity_poly.entity_id
_entity_poly.type
_entity_poly.pdbx_seq_one_letter_code
_entity_poly.pdbx_strand_id
1 'polypeptide(L)'
;MSRTAPLEAAQAAQLITALRHGDALDEAAETLGVDLPAVWAAARTDVRLMIALAGRDPDAAEERARIARAEYLKLLALGVPRGRAELIMGEGDPSGWRTDPAYAQACDAVAAAAAPYGYIRQLRLTPQRVARFLVTLRREGRDGSVKAAAAAVGVSPAAVYQRRRRDPEFARAMDRARAQAGDRTPRDAAEYSQ
;
A
#
# COMPACT_ATOMS: atom_id res chain seq x y z
N MET A 1 30.08 -12.55 -19.16
CA MET A 1 29.51 -11.22 -18.88
C MET A 1 29.87 -10.86 -17.45
N SER A 2 30.86 -10.00 -17.26
CA SER A 2 31.25 -9.53 -15.92
C SER A 2 30.12 -8.70 -15.34
N ARG A 3 29.69 -9.05 -14.13
CA ARG A 3 28.62 -8.36 -13.43
C ARG A 3 29.21 -7.05 -12.90
N THR A 4 28.83 -5.92 -13.49
CA THR A 4 29.24 -4.59 -13.02
C THR A 4 28.82 -4.45 -11.55
N ALA A 5 29.72 -3.96 -10.71
CA ALA A 5 29.43 -3.73 -9.30
C ALA A 5 28.29 -2.70 -9.17
N PRO A 6 27.36 -2.88 -8.22
CA PRO A 6 26.31 -1.91 -7.98
C PRO A 6 26.92 -0.58 -7.50
N LEU A 7 26.31 0.53 -7.88
CA LEU A 7 26.70 1.85 -7.42
C LEU A 7 26.36 2.00 -5.93
N GLU A 8 27.34 2.36 -5.11
CA GLU A 8 27.13 2.61 -3.69
C GLU A 8 26.40 3.94 -3.46
N ALA A 9 25.62 4.03 -2.37
CA ALA A 9 24.83 5.23 -2.06
C ALA A 9 25.70 6.49 -1.91
N ALA A 10 26.91 6.35 -1.35
CA ALA A 10 27.86 7.46 -1.21
C ALA A 10 28.38 7.94 -2.58
N GLN A 11 28.68 7.00 -3.49
CA GLN A 11 29.12 7.32 -4.86
C GLN A 11 27.99 8.01 -5.64
N ALA A 12 26.75 7.56 -5.49
CA ALA A 12 25.59 8.22 -6.09
C ALA A 12 25.42 9.66 -5.60
N ALA A 13 25.57 9.91 -4.29
CA ALA A 13 25.50 11.27 -3.74
C ALA A 13 26.63 12.18 -4.24
N GLN A 14 27.84 11.64 -4.38
CA GLN A 14 28.99 12.37 -4.94
C GLN A 14 28.79 12.68 -6.42
N LEU A 15 28.30 11.71 -7.22
CA LEU A 15 27.95 11.93 -8.63
C LEU A 15 26.88 13.01 -8.79
N ILE A 16 25.81 12.95 -8.00
CA ILE A 16 24.76 13.99 -8.01
C ILE A 16 25.38 15.36 -7.70
N THR A 17 26.30 15.43 -6.74
CA THR A 17 26.96 16.68 -6.37
C THR A 17 27.80 17.20 -7.54
N ALA A 18 28.67 16.38 -8.15
CA ALA A 18 29.50 16.75 -9.29
C ALA A 18 28.65 17.27 -10.47
N LEU A 19 27.63 16.51 -10.87
CA LEU A 19 26.74 16.86 -11.99
C LEU A 19 26.01 18.20 -11.75
N ARG A 20 25.63 18.50 -10.50
CA ARG A 20 25.01 19.79 -10.15
C ARG A 20 25.97 20.98 -10.28
N HIS A 21 27.26 20.75 -10.12
CA HIS A 21 28.29 21.77 -10.30
C HIS A 21 28.74 21.92 -11.77
N GLY A 22 28.18 21.12 -12.68
CA GLY A 22 28.45 21.18 -14.11
C GLY A 22 29.57 20.26 -14.59
N ASP A 23 30.05 19.37 -13.74
CA ASP A 23 31.07 18.39 -14.12
C ASP A 23 30.53 17.43 -15.18
N ALA A 24 31.38 17.04 -16.13
CA ALA A 24 31.03 16.03 -17.12
C ALA A 24 30.87 14.65 -16.45
N LEU A 25 29.84 13.90 -16.84
CA LEU A 25 29.54 12.59 -16.27
C LEU A 25 30.75 11.63 -16.33
N ASP A 26 31.43 11.60 -17.47
CA ASP A 26 32.55 10.68 -17.70
C ASP A 26 33.71 10.98 -16.74
N GLU A 27 34.05 12.26 -16.56
CA GLU A 27 35.11 12.72 -15.64
C GLU A 27 34.75 12.45 -14.17
N ALA A 28 33.49 12.73 -13.79
CA ALA A 28 33.00 12.48 -12.44
C ALA A 28 32.95 10.98 -12.11
N ALA A 29 32.54 10.14 -13.07
CA ALA A 29 32.51 8.69 -12.92
C ALA A 29 33.92 8.09 -12.82
N GLU A 30 34.85 8.55 -13.66
CA GLU A 30 36.26 8.13 -13.62
C GLU A 30 36.89 8.50 -12.27
N THR A 31 36.68 9.73 -11.80
CA THR A 31 37.19 10.20 -10.48
C THR A 31 36.72 9.32 -9.33
N LEU A 32 35.50 8.78 -9.43
CA LEU A 32 34.90 7.93 -8.41
C LEU A 32 35.17 6.43 -8.62
N GLY A 33 35.88 6.06 -9.69
CA GLY A 33 36.15 4.67 -10.07
C GLY A 33 34.87 3.89 -10.39
N VAL A 34 33.87 4.55 -10.98
CA VAL A 34 32.55 3.99 -11.27
C VAL A 34 32.38 3.78 -12.76
N ASP A 35 31.93 2.59 -13.13
CA ASP A 35 31.56 2.27 -14.51
C ASP A 35 30.26 2.96 -14.93
N LEU A 36 30.22 3.61 -16.11
CA LEU A 36 29.01 4.24 -16.65
C LEU A 36 27.78 3.30 -16.70
N PRO A 37 27.90 2.02 -17.10
CA PRO A 37 26.79 1.08 -17.00
C PRO A 37 26.20 0.94 -15.58
N ALA A 38 27.03 1.03 -14.53
CA ALA A 38 26.55 1.00 -13.14
C ALA A 38 25.73 2.25 -12.81
N VAL A 39 26.19 3.42 -13.27
CA VAL A 39 25.49 4.70 -13.10
C VAL A 39 24.10 4.63 -13.72
N TRP A 40 23.99 4.23 -14.99
CA TRP A 40 22.72 4.09 -15.68
C TRP A 40 21.81 3.02 -15.06
N ALA A 41 22.39 1.91 -14.59
CA ALA A 41 21.64 0.88 -13.91
C ALA A 41 21.02 1.39 -12.59
N ALA A 42 21.75 2.22 -11.83
CA ALA A 42 21.31 2.83 -10.58
C ALA A 42 20.27 3.95 -10.81
N ALA A 43 20.46 4.77 -11.84
CA ALA A 43 19.55 5.86 -12.20
C ALA A 43 18.11 5.39 -12.49
N ARG A 44 17.91 4.09 -12.81
CA ARG A 44 16.56 3.51 -12.96
C ARG A 44 15.72 3.58 -11.69
N THR A 45 16.36 3.58 -10.52
CA THR A 45 15.68 3.58 -9.21
C THR A 45 15.98 4.82 -8.40
N ASP A 46 17.08 5.52 -8.69
CA ASP A 46 17.42 6.80 -8.08
C ASP A 46 16.96 7.95 -8.99
N VAL A 47 15.79 8.51 -8.66
CA VAL A 47 15.20 9.61 -9.43
C VAL A 47 16.03 10.90 -9.34
N ARG A 48 16.75 11.13 -8.24
CA ARG A 48 17.59 12.32 -8.08
C ARG A 48 18.80 12.24 -9.01
N LEU A 49 19.43 11.06 -9.07
CA LEU A 49 20.49 10.78 -10.02
C LEU A 49 20.00 10.93 -11.47
N MET A 50 18.82 10.41 -11.81
CA MET A 50 18.23 10.59 -13.14
C MET A 50 18.01 12.06 -13.51
N ILE A 51 17.56 12.89 -12.56
CA ILE A 51 17.37 14.33 -12.79
C ILE A 51 18.72 15.04 -13.00
N ALA A 52 19.74 14.70 -12.19
CA ALA A 52 21.09 15.23 -12.34
C ALA A 52 21.72 14.84 -13.69
N LEU A 53 21.57 13.60 -14.13
CA LEU A 53 22.02 13.12 -15.45
C LEU A 53 21.32 13.85 -16.61
N ALA A 54 20.11 14.34 -16.40
CA ALA A 54 19.40 15.17 -17.37
C ALA A 54 19.84 16.66 -17.32
N GLY A 55 20.89 16.99 -16.58
CA GLY A 55 21.43 18.35 -16.45
C GLY A 55 20.57 19.30 -15.61
N ARG A 56 19.72 18.75 -14.74
CA ARG A 56 18.82 19.53 -13.88
C ARG A 56 19.20 19.37 -12.42
N ASP A 57 18.98 20.41 -11.61
CA ASP A 57 19.24 20.32 -10.17
C ASP A 57 18.11 19.55 -9.45
N PRO A 58 18.35 18.33 -8.93
CA PRO A 58 17.34 17.58 -8.17
C PRO A 58 16.90 18.26 -6.87
N ASP A 59 17.66 19.24 -6.38
CA ASP A 59 17.33 20.08 -5.23
C ASP A 59 16.66 21.40 -5.62
N ALA A 60 16.36 21.65 -6.89
CA ALA A 60 15.49 22.76 -7.26
C ALA A 60 14.07 22.53 -6.68
N ALA A 61 13.40 23.59 -6.24
CA ALA A 61 12.06 23.49 -5.66
C ALA A 61 11.06 22.84 -6.63
N GLU A 62 11.15 23.17 -7.92
CA GLU A 62 10.33 22.56 -8.97
C GLU A 62 10.59 21.06 -9.13
N GLU A 63 11.87 20.64 -9.09
CA GLU A 63 12.22 19.23 -9.23
C GLU A 63 11.80 18.44 -7.99
N ARG A 64 11.95 19.00 -6.78
CA ARG A 64 11.39 18.40 -5.56
C ARG A 64 9.88 18.20 -5.67
N ALA A 65 9.15 19.18 -6.20
CA ALA A 65 7.71 19.05 -6.43
C ALA A 65 7.39 17.98 -7.50
N ARG A 66 8.15 17.90 -8.60
CA ARG A 66 8.00 16.86 -9.63
C ARG A 66 8.27 15.46 -9.07
N ILE A 67 9.34 15.29 -8.29
CA ILE A 67 9.68 14.03 -7.59
C ILE A 67 8.53 13.63 -6.67
N ALA A 68 8.02 14.56 -5.87
CA ALA A 68 6.94 14.28 -4.93
C ALA A 68 5.65 13.84 -5.65
N ARG A 69 5.32 14.48 -6.79
CA ARG A 69 4.19 14.06 -7.65
C ARG A 69 4.40 12.66 -8.24
N ALA A 70 5.61 12.34 -8.69
CA ALA A 70 5.92 11.01 -9.21
C ALA A 70 5.83 9.92 -8.13
N GLU A 71 6.36 10.18 -6.93
CA GLU A 71 6.25 9.26 -5.79
C GLU A 71 4.80 9.07 -5.34
N TYR A 72 3.99 10.13 -5.35
CA TYR A 72 2.55 10.01 -5.06
C TYR A 72 1.84 9.09 -6.07
N LEU A 73 2.05 9.30 -7.38
CA LEU A 73 1.49 8.41 -8.42
C LEU A 73 1.97 6.97 -8.26
N LYS A 74 3.24 6.75 -7.90
CA LYS A 74 3.79 5.42 -7.61
C LYS A 74 3.09 4.78 -6.41
N LEU A 75 2.83 5.49 -5.33
CA LEU A 75 2.06 4.98 -4.19
C LEU A 75 0.64 4.57 -4.62
N LEU A 76 -0.04 5.39 -5.43
CA LEU A 76 -1.35 5.04 -5.98
C LEU A 76 -1.29 3.80 -6.87
N ALA A 77 -0.27 3.69 -7.73
CA ALA A 77 -0.06 2.53 -8.61
C ALA A 77 0.18 1.24 -7.81
N LEU A 78 0.84 1.34 -6.65
CA LEU A 78 1.02 0.26 -5.69
C LEU A 78 -0.26 -0.01 -4.86
N GLY A 79 -1.36 0.67 -5.17
CA GLY A 79 -2.66 0.44 -4.56
C GLY A 79 -2.86 1.14 -3.22
N VAL A 80 -1.95 2.02 -2.80
CA VAL A 80 -2.07 2.76 -1.54
C VAL A 80 -3.25 3.75 -1.65
N PRO A 81 -4.17 3.81 -0.66
CA PRO A 81 -5.27 4.77 -0.71
C PRO A 81 -4.74 6.20 -0.58
N ARG A 82 -5.40 7.17 -1.22
CA ARG A 82 -4.95 8.58 -1.29
C ARG A 82 -4.57 9.18 0.05
N GLY A 83 -5.45 9.13 1.04
CA GLY A 83 -5.16 9.67 2.38
C GLY A 83 -3.98 8.99 3.08
N ARG A 84 -3.69 7.72 2.76
CA ARG A 84 -2.49 7.03 3.28
C ARG A 84 -1.24 7.44 2.49
N ALA A 85 -1.35 7.64 1.19
CA ALA A 85 -0.26 8.15 0.37
C ALA A 85 0.12 9.57 0.81
N GLU A 86 -0.85 10.45 1.06
CA GLU A 86 -0.66 11.77 1.65
C GLU A 86 0.11 11.68 2.97
N LEU A 87 -0.32 10.81 3.89
CA LEU A 87 0.38 10.61 5.17
C LEU A 87 1.82 10.09 5.01
N ILE A 88 2.06 9.19 4.06
CA ILE A 88 3.41 8.64 3.78
C ILE A 88 4.33 9.71 3.22
N MET A 89 3.82 10.56 2.34
CA MET A 89 4.57 11.68 1.77
C MET A 89 4.92 12.71 2.85
N GLY A 90 4.17 12.77 3.95
CA GLY A 90 4.41 13.69 5.06
C GLY A 90 3.96 15.11 4.71
N GLU A 91 4.83 16.10 4.96
CA GLU A 91 4.58 17.49 4.58
C GLU A 91 4.72 17.69 3.08
N GLY A 92 3.56 17.83 2.45
CA GLY A 92 3.35 18.31 1.09
C GLY A 92 1.88 18.65 0.99
N ASP A 93 1.49 19.42 -0.02
CA ASP A 93 0.08 19.65 -0.32
C ASP A 93 -0.34 18.84 -1.56
N PRO A 94 -0.49 17.49 -1.48
CA PRO A 94 -1.03 16.70 -2.57
C PRO A 94 -2.40 17.18 -3.05
N SER A 95 -3.20 17.76 -2.16
CA SER A 95 -4.45 18.43 -2.50
C SER A 95 -4.21 19.62 -3.44
N GLY A 96 -3.22 20.46 -3.15
CA GLY A 96 -2.79 21.56 -3.99
C GLY A 96 -2.31 21.11 -5.38
N TRP A 97 -1.62 19.97 -5.50
CA TRP A 97 -1.18 19.45 -6.81
C TRP A 97 -2.32 19.00 -7.72
N ARG A 98 -3.47 18.63 -7.14
CA ARG A 98 -4.67 18.21 -7.87
C ARG A 98 -5.53 19.36 -8.36
N THR A 99 -5.14 20.62 -8.08
CA THR A 99 -5.72 21.78 -8.76
C THR A 99 -5.39 21.79 -10.26
N ASP A 100 -4.28 21.17 -10.65
CA ASP A 100 -3.96 20.82 -12.04
C ASP A 100 -4.86 19.67 -12.53
N PRO A 101 -5.75 19.92 -13.51
CA PRO A 101 -6.71 18.92 -14.00
C PRO A 101 -6.04 17.69 -14.62
N ALA A 102 -4.92 17.86 -15.33
CA ALA A 102 -4.25 16.75 -16.01
C ALA A 102 -3.66 15.77 -14.98
N TYR A 103 -3.09 16.31 -13.91
CA TYR A 103 -2.55 15.50 -12.83
C TYR A 103 -3.63 14.84 -11.98
N ALA A 104 -4.74 15.54 -11.72
CA ALA A 104 -5.90 14.94 -11.06
C ALA A 104 -6.43 13.74 -11.85
N GLN A 105 -6.57 13.89 -13.18
CA GLN A 105 -6.98 12.81 -14.08
C GLN A 105 -5.99 11.64 -14.05
N ALA A 106 -4.68 11.91 -14.09
CA ALA A 106 -3.65 10.87 -14.00
C ALA A 106 -3.75 10.08 -12.68
N CYS A 107 -3.92 10.78 -11.55
CA CYS A 107 -4.10 10.13 -10.24
C CYS A 107 -5.35 9.25 -10.21
N ASP A 108 -6.45 9.70 -10.82
CA ASP A 108 -7.70 8.95 -10.87
C ASP A 108 -7.56 7.70 -11.74
N ALA A 109 -6.93 7.82 -12.91
CA ALA A 109 -6.64 6.72 -13.81
C ALA A 109 -5.71 5.67 -13.17
N VAL A 110 -4.62 6.11 -12.53
CA VAL A 110 -3.68 5.21 -11.83
C VAL A 110 -4.38 4.49 -10.67
N ALA A 111 -5.17 5.20 -9.86
CA ALA A 111 -5.92 4.59 -8.77
C ALA A 111 -6.95 3.56 -9.28
N ALA A 112 -7.62 3.85 -10.40
CA ALA A 112 -8.56 2.93 -11.03
C ALA A 112 -7.85 1.68 -11.58
N ALA A 113 -6.71 1.84 -12.26
CA ALA A 113 -5.90 0.75 -12.77
C ALA A 113 -5.31 -0.12 -11.63
N ALA A 114 -4.97 0.51 -10.50
CA ALA A 114 -4.45 -0.17 -9.32
C ALA A 114 -5.56 -0.81 -8.46
N ALA A 115 -6.85 -0.59 -8.74
CA ALA A 115 -7.96 -1.12 -7.94
C ALA A 115 -7.90 -2.65 -7.69
N PRO A 116 -7.46 -3.50 -8.65
CA PRO A 116 -7.28 -4.95 -8.40
C PRO A 116 -6.13 -5.28 -7.43
N TYR A 117 -5.14 -4.40 -7.35
CA TYR A 117 -3.90 -4.53 -6.58
C TYR A 117 -3.90 -3.71 -5.29
N GLY A 118 -4.95 -2.89 -5.10
CA GLY A 118 -5.18 -2.02 -3.97
C GLY A 118 -4.80 -2.63 -2.63
N TYR A 119 -4.31 -1.78 -1.74
CA TYR A 119 -4.19 -1.96 -0.28
C TYR A 119 -5.53 -2.37 0.40
N ILE A 120 -6.57 -2.61 -0.38
CA ILE A 120 -7.73 -3.46 -0.08
C ILE A 120 -7.30 -4.93 0.11
N ARG A 121 -6.31 -5.19 0.97
CA ARG A 121 -5.96 -6.54 1.42
C ARG A 121 -5.57 -6.67 2.89
N GLN A 122 -5.71 -5.63 3.71
CA GLN A 122 -5.85 -5.86 5.16
C GLN A 122 -7.28 -6.21 5.60
N LEU A 123 -8.25 -6.23 4.67
CA LEU A 123 -9.65 -6.63 4.90
C LEU A 123 -10.05 -7.94 4.19
N ARG A 124 -9.11 -8.77 3.74
CA ARG A 124 -9.48 -10.12 3.27
C ARG A 124 -9.95 -10.95 4.46
N LEU A 125 -11.16 -11.50 4.37
CA LEU A 125 -11.51 -12.73 5.07
C LEU A 125 -10.61 -13.83 4.52
N THR A 126 -9.42 -13.97 5.07
CA THR A 126 -8.59 -15.16 4.86
C THR A 126 -9.33 -16.38 5.43
N PRO A 127 -9.04 -17.61 4.98
CA PRO A 127 -9.68 -18.80 5.55
C PRO A 127 -9.58 -18.87 7.09
N GLN A 128 -8.47 -18.40 7.65
CA GLN A 128 -8.27 -18.30 9.10
C GLN A 128 -9.21 -17.26 9.76
N ARG A 129 -9.39 -16.09 9.13
CA ARG A 129 -10.32 -15.06 9.61
C ARG A 129 -11.79 -15.49 9.45
N VAL A 130 -12.11 -16.25 8.39
CA VAL A 130 -13.43 -16.90 8.21
C VAL A 130 -13.71 -17.85 9.37
N ALA A 131 -12.77 -18.75 9.68
CA ALA A 131 -12.93 -19.70 10.77
C ALA A 131 -13.14 -18.98 12.11
N ARG A 132 -12.30 -17.99 12.43
CA ARG A 132 -12.45 -17.18 13.65
C ARG A 132 -13.77 -16.42 13.68
N PHE A 133 -14.19 -15.83 12.56
CA PHE A 133 -15.44 -15.09 12.45
C PHE A 133 -16.65 -15.99 12.71
N LEU A 134 -16.68 -17.19 12.11
CA LEU A 134 -17.76 -18.15 12.30
C LEU A 134 -17.81 -18.71 13.73
N VAL A 135 -16.65 -18.89 14.37
CA VAL A 135 -16.56 -19.27 15.79
C VAL A 135 -17.11 -18.16 16.68
N THR A 136 -16.71 -16.90 16.45
CA THR A 136 -17.23 -15.76 17.20
C THR A 136 -18.73 -15.59 17.00
N LEU A 137 -19.22 -15.68 15.75
CA LEU A 137 -20.64 -15.58 15.42
C LEU A 137 -21.47 -16.70 16.07
N ARG A 138 -20.90 -17.90 16.22
CA ARG A 138 -21.54 -19.01 16.96
C ARG A 138 -21.53 -18.78 18.47
N ARG A 139 -20.50 -18.12 19.00
CA ARG A 139 -20.29 -17.92 20.45
C ARG A 139 -21.15 -16.78 21.00
N GLU A 140 -21.34 -15.71 20.25
CA GLU A 140 -22.04 -14.50 20.70
C GLU A 140 -23.57 -14.66 20.81
N GLY A 141 -24.11 -15.88 20.63
CA GLY A 141 -25.52 -16.18 20.87
C GLY A 141 -26.48 -15.53 19.86
N ARG A 142 -27.78 -15.61 20.15
CA ARG A 142 -28.86 -15.05 19.31
C ARG A 142 -28.76 -13.52 19.12
N ASP A 143 -28.08 -12.83 20.05
CA ASP A 143 -27.89 -11.37 20.07
C ASP A 143 -26.55 -10.92 19.46
N GLY A 144 -25.71 -11.87 19.06
CA GLY A 144 -24.41 -11.64 18.42
C GLY A 144 -24.57 -10.98 17.05
N SER A 145 -24.46 -9.66 17.02
CA SER A 145 -24.54 -8.92 15.76
C SER A 145 -23.35 -9.29 14.86
N VAL A 146 -23.59 -9.49 13.55
CA VAL A 146 -22.51 -9.66 12.56
C VAL A 146 -21.49 -8.52 12.62
N LYS A 147 -21.93 -7.34 13.10
CA LYS A 147 -21.05 -6.20 13.36
C LYS A 147 -20.05 -6.47 14.49
N ALA A 148 -20.49 -7.05 15.60
CA ALA A 148 -19.64 -7.43 16.72
C ALA A 148 -18.65 -8.53 16.33
N ALA A 149 -19.15 -9.62 15.73
CA ALA A 149 -18.29 -10.70 15.25
C ALA A 149 -17.27 -10.24 14.19
N ALA A 150 -17.64 -9.32 13.31
CA ALA A 150 -16.71 -8.74 12.33
C ALA A 150 -15.64 -7.86 13.00
N ALA A 151 -16.02 -7.04 13.98
CA ALA A 151 -15.09 -6.23 14.76
C ALA A 151 -14.08 -7.10 15.52
N ALA A 152 -14.54 -8.20 16.12
CA ALA A 152 -13.69 -9.14 16.86
C ALA A 152 -12.60 -9.81 16.01
N VAL A 153 -12.79 -9.89 14.68
CA VAL A 153 -11.79 -10.44 13.75
C VAL A 153 -11.07 -9.37 12.92
N GLY A 154 -11.27 -8.10 13.26
CA GLY A 154 -10.64 -6.98 12.56
C GLY A 154 -11.10 -6.82 11.12
N VAL A 155 -12.38 -7.09 10.84
CA VAL A 155 -12.98 -6.98 9.50
C VAL A 155 -14.18 -6.05 9.52
N SER A 156 -14.41 -5.30 8.43
CA SER A 156 -15.60 -4.48 8.28
C SER A 156 -16.85 -5.34 8.01
N PRO A 157 -18.02 -4.96 8.56
CA PRO A 157 -19.28 -5.66 8.26
C PRO A 157 -19.62 -5.67 6.76
N ALA A 158 -19.25 -4.60 6.04
CA ALA A 158 -19.43 -4.51 4.59
C ALA A 158 -18.67 -5.62 3.84
N ALA A 159 -17.44 -5.94 4.25
CA ALA A 159 -16.66 -7.03 3.65
C ALA A 159 -17.29 -8.40 3.88
N VAL A 160 -17.89 -8.62 5.06
CA VAL A 160 -18.64 -9.85 5.38
C VAL A 160 -19.86 -10.02 4.46
N TYR A 161 -20.68 -8.96 4.29
CA TYR A 161 -21.85 -9.02 3.41
C TYR A 161 -21.49 -9.16 1.93
N GLN A 162 -20.41 -8.49 1.48
CA GLN A 162 -19.90 -8.66 0.12
C GLN A 162 -19.44 -10.09 -0.14
N ARG A 163 -18.77 -10.74 0.83
CA ARG A 163 -18.41 -12.16 0.71
C ARG A 163 -19.65 -13.06 0.70
N ARG A 164 -20.61 -12.82 1.62
CA ARG A 164 -21.89 -13.57 1.68
C ARG A 164 -22.66 -13.53 0.36
N ARG A 165 -22.63 -12.40 -0.37
CA ARG A 165 -23.27 -12.29 -1.69
C ARG A 165 -22.55 -13.06 -2.79
N ARG A 166 -21.22 -13.20 -2.71
CA ARG A 166 -20.38 -13.80 -3.77
C ARG A 166 -20.10 -15.28 -3.55
N ASP A 167 -20.24 -15.77 -2.32
CA ASP A 167 -19.84 -17.11 -1.89
C ASP A 167 -21.03 -17.80 -1.17
N PRO A 168 -21.79 -18.64 -1.90
CA PRO A 168 -22.95 -19.35 -1.35
C PRO A 168 -22.58 -20.32 -0.21
N GLU A 169 -21.37 -20.88 -0.21
CA GLU A 169 -20.91 -21.78 0.85
C GLU A 169 -20.68 -21.01 2.15
N PHE A 170 -20.01 -19.86 2.05
CA PHE A 170 -19.84 -18.95 3.18
C PHE A 170 -21.19 -18.45 3.72
N ALA A 171 -22.16 -18.16 2.85
CA ALA A 171 -23.50 -17.80 3.28
C ALA A 171 -24.16 -18.91 4.11
N ARG A 172 -24.14 -20.16 3.62
CA ARG A 172 -24.65 -21.32 4.38
C ARG A 172 -23.91 -21.52 5.70
N ALA A 173 -22.60 -21.31 5.73
CA ALA A 173 -21.80 -21.42 6.96
C ALA A 173 -22.19 -20.37 8.01
N MET A 174 -22.45 -19.13 7.59
CA MET A 174 -22.96 -18.07 8.47
C MET A 174 -24.35 -18.38 9.01
N ASP A 175 -25.25 -18.86 8.15
CA ASP A 175 -26.62 -19.20 8.56
C ASP A 175 -26.62 -20.36 9.56
N ARG A 176 -25.77 -21.39 9.34
CA ARG A 176 -25.54 -22.47 10.30
C ARG A 176 -24.95 -21.97 11.62
N ALA A 177 -23.96 -21.07 11.58
CA ALA A 177 -23.36 -20.52 12.79
C ALA A 177 -24.38 -19.74 13.63
N ARG A 178 -25.28 -19.00 12.99
CA ARG A 178 -26.40 -18.29 13.64
C ARG A 178 -27.46 -19.24 14.20
N ALA A 179 -27.83 -20.28 13.47
CA ALA A 179 -28.77 -21.29 13.96
C ALA A 179 -28.24 -22.00 15.21
N GLN A 180 -26.96 -22.41 15.20
CA GLN A 180 -26.29 -23.04 16.33
C GLN A 180 -26.16 -22.12 17.56
N ALA A 181 -26.10 -20.80 17.35
CA ALA A 181 -26.13 -19.82 18.42
C ALA A 181 -27.53 -19.68 19.05
N GLY A 182 -28.59 -19.91 18.27
CA GLY A 182 -29.98 -19.90 18.72
C GLY A 182 -30.44 -21.19 19.43
N ASP A 183 -29.85 -22.35 19.08
CA ASP A 183 -30.15 -23.65 19.72
C ASP A 183 -29.49 -23.78 21.11
N ARG A 184 -28.49 -22.94 21.42
CA ARG A 184 -27.86 -22.84 22.74
C ARG A 184 -28.75 -22.06 23.72
N THR A 185 -29.91 -22.62 24.05
CA THR A 185 -30.77 -22.18 25.16
C THR A 185 -30.12 -22.62 26.49
N PRO A 186 -30.16 -21.83 27.59
CA PRO A 186 -29.35 -22.07 28.78
C PRO A 186 -29.85 -23.30 29.55
N ARG A 187 -29.14 -24.43 29.43
CA ARG A 187 -29.38 -25.65 30.22
C ARG A 187 -28.39 -25.82 31.39
N ASP A 188 -27.43 -24.91 31.56
CA ASP A 188 -26.41 -24.99 32.62
C ASP A 188 -26.73 -24.11 33.86
N ALA A 189 -27.94 -23.56 33.96
CA ALA A 189 -28.36 -22.73 35.10
C ALA A 189 -29.04 -23.52 36.25
N ALA A 190 -29.05 -24.86 36.21
CA ALA A 190 -29.80 -25.69 37.16
C ALA A 190 -28.97 -26.77 37.89
N GLU A 191 -27.65 -26.61 38.00
CA GLU A 191 -26.80 -27.47 38.84
C GLU A 191 -25.96 -26.64 39.83
N TYR A 192 -26.63 -25.87 40.69
CA TYR A 192 -26.09 -25.44 41.99
C TYR A 192 -27.27 -25.17 42.94
N SER A 193 -27.94 -26.24 43.34
CA SER A 193 -28.71 -26.25 44.57
C SER A 193 -28.68 -27.65 45.15
N GLN A 194 -27.62 -27.93 45.90
CA GLN A 194 -27.58 -28.81 47.07
C GLN A 194 -26.42 -28.39 47.95
#